data_AF-A0A7S3TSQ8-F1
#
_entry.id   AF-A0A7S3TSQ8-F1
#
_cell.length_a   1.000
_cell.length_b   1.000
_cell.length_c   1.000
_cell.angle_alpha   90.00
_cell.angle_beta   90.00
_cell.angle_gamma   90.00
#
_symmetry.space_group_name_H-M   'P 1'
#
loop_
_entity.id
_entity.type
_entity.pdbx_description
1 polymer ?
#
loop_
_entity_poly.entity_id
_entity_poly.type
_entity_poly.pdbx_seq_one_letter_code
_entity_poly.pdbx_strand_id
1 'polypeptide(L)'
;MSCDGCIFIIVCSTYNGNPPDNAVGFKTWLSQQKESSLKGLRYAVFGVGNSQWHTYQQFPREVDAGLHACGAERVFDLGACDVDGSSFDSDFD
;
A
#
# COMPACT_ATOMS: atom_id res chain seq x y z
N MET A 1 -6.68 21.01 7.35
CA MET A 1 -7.15 21.11 5.94
C MET A 1 -8.15 19.98 5.75
N SER A 2 -9.44 20.29 5.64
CA SER A 2 -10.43 19.28 5.24
C SER A 2 -10.26 19.10 3.74
N CYS A 3 -9.70 17.97 3.34
CA CYS A 3 -9.58 17.60 1.95
C CYS A 3 -10.84 16.83 1.54
N ASP A 4 -11.97 17.54 1.56
CA ASP A 4 -13.23 17.01 1.05
C ASP A 4 -13.04 16.63 -0.42
N GLY A 5 -13.13 15.33 -0.71
CA GLY A 5 -12.97 14.82 -2.07
C GLY A 5 -11.57 14.31 -2.44
N CYS A 6 -10.53 14.44 -1.61
CA CYS A 6 -9.21 13.87 -1.94
C CYS A 6 -9.15 12.35 -1.75
N ILE A 7 -8.27 11.72 -2.52
CA ILE A 7 -7.93 10.29 -2.42
C ILE A 7 -6.41 10.22 -2.25
N PHE A 8 -5.95 9.45 -1.28
CA PHE A 8 -4.52 9.17 -1.07
C PHE A 8 -4.12 7.95 -1.90
N ILE A 9 -3.21 8.15 -2.85
CA ILE A 9 -2.65 7.06 -3.65
C ILE A 9 -1.30 6.69 -3.06
N ILE A 10 -1.15 5.43 -2.67
CA ILE A 10 0.10 4.88 -2.17
C ILE A 10 0.66 3.93 -3.23
N VAL A 11 1.86 4.23 -3.70
CA VAL A 11 2.64 3.33 -4.57
C VAL A 11 3.86 2.89 -3.79
N CYS A 12 4.01 1.60 -3.53
CA CYS A 12 5.15 1.09 -2.75
C CYS A 12 5.63 -0.27 -3.23
N SER A 13 6.93 -0.51 -3.09
CA SER A 13 7.55 -1.79 -3.37
C SER A 13 7.75 -2.63 -2.11
N THR A 14 8.22 -3.86 -2.24
CA THR A 14 8.64 -4.70 -1.12
C THR A 14 10.05 -5.24 -1.34
N TYR A 15 10.82 -5.37 -0.26
CA TYR A 15 12.18 -5.92 -0.25
C TYR A 15 12.27 -7.02 0.80
N ASN A 16 12.34 -8.30 0.38
CA ASN A 16 12.31 -9.45 1.31
C ASN A 16 11.16 -9.38 2.32
N GLY A 17 9.99 -8.95 1.86
CA GLY A 17 8.79 -8.77 2.69
C GLY A 17 8.76 -7.53 3.57
N ASN A 18 9.82 -6.72 3.55
CA ASN A 18 9.96 -5.50 4.31
C ASN A 18 9.71 -4.26 3.46
N PRO A 19 9.46 -3.09 4.10
CA PRO A 19 9.40 -1.83 3.40
C PRO A 19 10.73 -1.47 2.74
N PRO A 20 10.70 -0.64 1.69
CA PRO A 20 11.84 0.16 1.26
C PRO A 20 12.36 1.05 2.41
N ASP A 21 13.66 1.40 2.39
CA ASP A 21 14.28 2.19 3.46
C ASP A 21 13.56 3.51 3.73
N ASN A 22 13.11 4.20 2.67
CA ASN A 22 12.37 5.46 2.79
C ASN A 22 10.95 5.30 3.36
N ALA A 23 10.42 4.07 3.44
CA ALA A 23 9.09 3.75 3.95
C ALA A 23 9.12 3.09 5.34
N VAL A 24 10.30 2.85 5.94
CA VAL A 24 10.42 2.30 7.29
C VAL A 24 9.68 3.17 8.31
N GLY A 25 9.86 4.49 8.26
CA GLY A 25 9.16 5.42 9.15
C GLY A 25 7.64 5.38 8.98
N PHE A 26 7.16 5.22 7.75
CA PHE A 26 5.73 5.06 7.47
C PHE A 26 5.17 3.76 8.06
N LYS A 27 5.88 2.64 7.90
CA LYS A 27 5.49 1.36 8.52
C LYS A 27 5.38 1.50 10.04
N THR A 28 6.37 2.12 10.68
CA THR A 28 6.36 2.35 12.14
C THR A 28 5.21 3.26 12.57
N TRP A 29 4.94 4.32 11.82
CA TRP A 29 3.79 5.20 12.10
C TRP A 29 2.47 4.45 11.97
N LEU A 30 2.30 3.65 10.92
CA LEU A 30 1.06 2.92 10.64
C LEU A 30 0.76 1.89 11.74
N SER A 31 1.77 1.19 12.24
CA SER A 31 1.60 0.20 13.32
C SER A 31 1.24 0.80 14.68
N GLN A 32 1.43 2.11 14.86
CA GLN A 32 1.09 2.84 16.08
C GLN A 32 -0.30 3.49 16.02
N GLN A 33 -0.96 3.44 14.86
CA GLN A 33 -2.30 4.01 14.71
C GLN A 33 -3.33 3.21 15.48
N LYS A 34 -4.32 3.93 16.02
CA LYS A 34 -5.45 3.30 16.73
C LYS A 34 -6.53 2.92 15.74
N GLU A 35 -7.35 1.95 16.13
CA GLU A 35 -8.60 1.66 15.42
C GLU A 35 -9.40 2.95 15.18
N SER A 36 -9.98 3.09 13.99
CA SER A 36 -10.77 4.26 13.58
C SER A 36 -10.03 5.61 13.53
N SER A 37 -8.71 5.68 13.76
CA SER A 37 -7.95 6.94 13.74
C SER A 37 -7.86 7.60 12.35
N LEU A 38 -8.09 6.83 11.28
CA LEU A 38 -8.07 7.30 9.89
C LEU A 38 -9.46 7.34 9.26
N LYS A 39 -10.53 7.41 10.06
CA LYS A 39 -11.91 7.57 9.55
C LYS A 39 -12.01 8.81 8.66
N GLY A 40 -12.63 8.64 7.49
CA GLY A 40 -12.79 9.68 6.47
C GLY A 40 -11.61 9.80 5.50
N LEU A 41 -10.50 9.10 5.74
CA LEU A 41 -9.42 8.97 4.75
C LEU A 41 -9.83 7.96 3.69
N ARG A 42 -9.80 8.38 2.42
CA ARG A 42 -10.02 7.50 1.26
C ARG A 42 -8.69 7.21 0.58
N TYR A 43 -8.43 5.96 0.21
CA TYR A 43 -7.14 5.57 -0.34
C TYR A 43 -7.20 4.46 -1.39
N ALA A 44 -6.14 4.37 -2.19
CA ALA A 44 -5.82 3.21 -3.01
C ALA A 44 -4.34 2.85 -2.83
N VAL A 45 -4.02 1.55 -2.91
CA VAL A 45 -2.65 1.03 -2.84
C VAL A 45 -2.33 0.33 -4.15
N PHE A 46 -1.18 0.66 -4.73
CA PHE A 46 -0.58 -0.06 -5.85
C PHE A 46 0.80 -0.59 -5.43
N GLY A 47 0.94 -1.91 -5.44
CA GLY A 47 2.13 -2.60 -5.00
C GLY A 47 3.05 -2.99 -6.15
N VAL A 48 4.36 -2.79 -5.99
CA VAL A 48 5.38 -3.27 -6.94
C VAL A 48 6.15 -4.42 -6.29
N GLY A 49 6.05 -5.61 -6.87
CA GLY A 49 6.65 -6.82 -6.31
C GLY A 49 7.30 -7.68 -7.39
N ASN A 50 7.90 -8.79 -6.96
CA ASN A 50 8.47 -9.80 -7.85
C ASN A 50 7.97 -11.18 -7.39
N SER A 51 7.24 -11.90 -8.25
CA SER A 51 6.60 -13.18 -7.89
C SER A 51 7.58 -14.34 -7.68
N GLN A 52 8.86 -14.20 -8.09
CA GLN A 52 9.92 -15.17 -7.77
C GLN A 52 10.26 -15.21 -6.28
N TRP A 53 9.82 -14.20 -5.51
CA TRP A 53 10.05 -14.13 -4.08
C TRP A 53 8.81 -14.62 -3.32
N HIS A 54 9.03 -15.45 -2.30
CA HIS A 54 7.95 -15.90 -1.41
C HIS A 54 7.26 -14.77 -0.62
N THR A 55 7.81 -13.56 -0.69
CA THR A 55 7.28 -12.34 -0.05
C THR A 55 6.55 -11.42 -1.03
N TYR A 56 6.10 -11.97 -2.16
CA TYR A 56 5.41 -11.22 -3.22
C TYR A 56 4.29 -10.33 -2.66
N GLN A 57 4.41 -9.02 -2.89
CA GLN A 57 3.48 -7.98 -2.46
C GLN A 57 3.26 -7.88 -0.94
N GLN A 58 4.16 -8.41 -0.11
CA GLN A 58 3.94 -8.45 1.34
C GLN A 58 3.82 -7.08 1.99
N PHE A 59 4.73 -6.14 1.71
CA PHE A 59 4.63 -4.79 2.30
C PHE A 59 3.43 -3.98 1.77
N PRO A 60 3.10 -3.95 0.47
CA PRO A 60 1.87 -3.34 -0.03
C PRO A 60 0.59 -3.88 0.63
N ARG A 61 0.51 -5.21 0.82
CA ARG A 61 -0.60 -5.86 1.55
C ARG A 61 -0.64 -5.42 3.02
N GLU A 62 0.51 -5.27 3.67
CA GLU A 62 0.60 -4.76 5.04
C GLU A 62 0.09 -3.32 5.16
N VAL A 63 0.45 -2.45 4.21
CA VAL A 63 -0.03 -1.06 4.16
C VAL A 63 -1.54 -1.01 3.98
N ASP A 64 -2.06 -1.74 3.00
CA ASP A 64 -3.49 -1.82 2.70
C ASP A 64 -4.32 -2.34 3.88
N ALA A 65 -3.88 -3.44 4.49
CA ALA A 65 -4.53 -3.99 5.69
C ALA A 65 -4.45 -3.04 6.88
N GLY A 66 -3.30 -2.38 7.11
CA GLY A 66 -3.11 -1.44 8.21
C GLY A 66 -4.00 -0.21 8.08
N LEU A 67 -4.08 0.39 6.89
CA LEU A 67 -4.97 1.53 6.63
C LEU A 67 -6.44 1.15 6.83
N HIS A 68 -6.85 -0.02 6.32
CA HIS A 68 -8.21 -0.52 6.51
C HIS A 68 -8.55 -0.74 8.00
N ALA A 69 -7.64 -1.36 8.76
CA ALA A 69 -7.83 -1.59 10.20
C ALA A 69 -7.92 -0.28 11.00
N CYS A 70 -7.31 0.81 10.52
CA CYS A 70 -7.41 2.13 11.11
C CYS A 70 -8.69 2.90 10.73
N GLY A 71 -9.60 2.28 9.97
CA GLY A 71 -10.88 2.85 9.57
C GLY A 71 -10.83 3.73 8.32
N ALA A 72 -9.74 3.68 7.54
CA ALA A 72 -9.69 4.30 6.22
C ALA A 72 -10.51 3.50 5.20
N GLU A 73 -11.07 4.19 4.22
CA GLU A 73 -11.91 3.62 3.17
C GLU A 73 -11.08 3.35 1.91
N ARG A 74 -11.06 2.08 1.47
CA ARG A 74 -10.43 1.68 0.22
C ARG A 74 -11.34 2.04 -0.94
N VAL A 75 -10.85 2.79 -1.92
CA VAL A 75 -11.63 3.17 -3.12
C VAL A 75 -11.43 2.22 -4.32
N PHE A 76 -10.33 1.47 -4.33
CA PHE A 76 -10.01 0.45 -5.34
C PHE A 76 -9.30 -0.73 -4.67
N ASP A 77 -9.53 -1.94 -5.17
CA ASP A 77 -8.76 -3.11 -4.74
C ASP A 77 -7.26 -2.88 -4.92
N LEU A 78 -6.45 -3.56 -4.09
CA LEU A 78 -4.99 -3.43 -4.15
C LEU A 78 -4.49 -3.83 -5.54
N GLY A 79 -3.97 -2.85 -6.28
CA GLY A 79 -3.28 -3.08 -7.54
C GLY A 79 -1.91 -3.71 -7.29
N ALA A 80 -1.44 -4.51 -8.22
CA ALA A 80 -0.17 -5.19 -8.11
C ALA A 80 0.52 -5.27 -9.47
N CYS A 81 1.77 -4.84 -9.51
CA CYS A 81 2.68 -5.08 -10.62
C CYS A 81 3.70 -6.17 -10.24
N ASP A 82 3.94 -7.09 -11.18
CA ASP A 82 5.00 -8.10 -11.08
C ASP A 82 6.15 -7.75 -12.02
N VAL A 83 7.29 -7.33 -11.46
CA VAL A 83 8.47 -6.93 -12.27
C VAL A 83 9.15 -8.08 -13.00
N ASP A 84 8.86 -9.34 -12.63
CA ASP A 84 9.30 -10.52 -13.37
C ASP A 84 8.35 -10.85 -14.54
N GLY A 85 7.15 -10.27 -14.53
CA GLY A 85 6.18 -10.37 -15.61
C GLY A 85 6.62 -9.60 -16.85
N SER A 86 6.19 -10.06 -18.02
CA SER A 86 6.56 -9.49 -19.33
C SER A 86 6.01 -8.09 -19.60
N SER A 87 5.27 -7.49 -18.67
CA SER A 87 4.33 -6.40 -18.97
C SER A 87 4.20 -5.36 -17.86
N PHE A 88 5.32 -4.92 -17.28
CA PHE A 88 5.35 -3.84 -16.28
C PHE A 88 4.49 -2.62 -16.67
N ASP A 89 4.55 -2.20 -17.94
CA ASP A 89 3.78 -1.05 -18.44
C ASP A 89 2.26 -1.32 -18.46
N SER A 90 1.81 -2.55 -18.74
CA SER A 90 0.37 -2.87 -18.75
C SER A 90 -0.24 -3.07 -17.38
N ASP A 91 0.58 -3.36 -16.36
CA ASP A 91 0.08 -3.51 -14.98
C ASP A 91 -0.27 -2.15 -14.35
N PHE A 92 0.23 -1.05 -14.92
CA PHE A 92 0.03 0.31 -14.43
C PHE A 92 -1.05 1.11 -15.21
N ASP A 93 -1.42 0.64 -16.40
CA ASP A 93 -2.47 1.22 -17.26
C ASP A 93 -3.90 0.83 -16.79
#